data_AF-A0AAV9MDL2-F1
#
_entry.id   AF-A0AAV9MDL2-F1
#
_cell.length_a   1.000
_cell.length_b   1.000
_cell.length_c   1.000
_cell.angle_alpha   90.00
_cell.angle_beta   90.00
_cell.angle_gamma   90.00
#
_symmetry.space_group_name_H-M   'P 1'
#
loop_
_entity.id
_entity.type
_entity.pdbx_description
1 polymer ?
#
loop_
_entity_poly.entity_id
_entity_poly.type
_entity_poly.pdbx_seq_one_letter_code
_entity_poly.pdbx_strand_id
1 'polypeptide(L)'
;MFNTFTYERNDVVDCVLAVDPFTNDLAQFLCVIDFPPEARDKPCLTCKLGVCGGRLRFAQIVLLPSRYLYPCISIWELEDDYRTGKWTLVHQRVPTDTLFRVPTLATKWVSVLTFHPYNEDLICFLVGKDHIVYNIQTDKVESSTLTSLFKESLYVNVVPITRNWWPTPVRLSL
;
A
#
# COMPACT_ATOMS: atom_id res chain seq x y z
N MET A 1 11.31 0.28 14.16
CA MET A 1 11.54 0.07 12.71
C MET A 1 10.68 -1.12 12.34
N PHE A 2 9.69 -0.96 11.45
CA PHE A 2 8.77 -2.05 11.11
C PHE A 2 9.35 -2.87 9.96
N ASN A 3 9.60 -4.16 10.18
CA ASN A 3 10.00 -5.09 9.14
C ASN A 3 8.76 -5.87 8.69
N THR A 4 8.41 -5.78 7.41
CA THR A 4 7.21 -6.41 6.87
C THR A 4 7.57 -7.64 6.05
N PHE A 5 6.99 -8.78 6.39
CA PHE A 5 7.03 -9.99 5.58
C PHE A 5 5.67 -10.12 4.88
N THR A 6 5.65 -9.97 3.56
CA THR A 6 4.48 -10.32 2.73
C THR A 6 4.84 -11.54 1.90
N TYR A 7 4.13 -12.64 2.14
CA TYR A 7 4.22 -13.88 1.36
C TYR A 7 3.48 -13.73 0.01
N GLU A 8 3.68 -14.68 -0.90
CA GLU A 8 3.35 -14.63 -2.33
C GLU A 8 1.86 -14.42 -2.67
N ARG A 9 1.63 -14.15 -3.97
CA ARG A 9 0.32 -14.01 -4.61
C ARG A 9 -0.67 -15.12 -4.20
N ASN A 10 -1.81 -14.69 -3.68
CA ASN A 10 -2.96 -15.47 -3.20
C ASN A 10 -2.95 -15.86 -1.71
N ASP A 11 -1.94 -15.46 -0.93
CA ASP A 11 -1.92 -15.77 0.49
C ASP A 11 -2.72 -14.75 1.33
N VAL A 12 -3.53 -15.30 2.24
CA VAL A 12 -4.19 -14.61 3.34
C VAL A 12 -3.11 -13.88 4.14
N VAL A 13 -3.23 -12.57 4.27
CA VAL A 13 -2.30 -11.79 5.10
C VAL A 13 -2.90 -11.71 6.50
N ASP A 14 -2.28 -12.41 7.44
CA ASP A 14 -2.87 -12.64 8.77
C ASP A 14 -2.56 -11.53 9.79
N CYS A 15 -1.32 -11.06 9.85
CA CYS A 15 -0.88 -10.11 10.86
C CYS A 15 0.34 -9.27 10.43
N VAL A 16 0.60 -8.21 11.19
CA VAL A 16 1.82 -7.41 11.18
C VAL A 16 2.70 -7.87 12.35
N LEU A 17 3.98 -8.09 12.06
CA LEU A 17 5.02 -8.31 13.07
C LEU A 17 5.77 -6.99 13.30
N ALA A 18 5.59 -6.38 14.46
CA ALA A 18 6.34 -5.22 14.89
C ALA A 18 7.51 -5.66 15.79
N VAL A 19 8.70 -5.14 15.50
CA VAL A 19 9.94 -5.44 16.24
C VAL A 19 10.63 -4.12 16.59
N ASP A 20 11.07 -3.99 17.85
CA ASP A 20 12.00 -2.93 18.22
C ASP A 20 13.42 -3.30 17.77
N PRO A 21 14.06 -2.56 16.84
CA PRO A 21 15.41 -2.89 16.39
C PRO A 21 16.50 -2.54 17.42
N PHE A 22 16.16 -1.85 18.52
CA PHE A 22 17.11 -1.36 19.51
C PHE A 22 17.20 -2.25 20.76
N THR A 23 16.42 -3.33 20.83
CA THR A 23 16.51 -4.31 21.92
C THR A 23 17.51 -5.41 21.59
N ASN A 24 18.24 -5.88 22.61
CA ASN A 24 19.07 -7.09 22.53
C ASN A 24 18.24 -8.38 22.76
N ASP A 25 16.96 -8.24 23.14
CA ASP A 25 16.03 -9.34 23.35
C ASP A 25 14.84 -9.20 22.40
N LEU A 26 14.89 -9.92 21.27
CA LEU A 26 13.85 -9.93 20.25
C LEU A 26 12.50 -10.44 20.78
N ALA A 27 12.48 -11.26 21.84
CA ALA A 27 11.26 -11.83 22.39
C ALA A 27 10.49 -10.82 23.26
N GLN A 28 11.16 -9.82 23.85
CA GLN A 28 10.52 -8.83 24.71
C GLN A 28 9.69 -7.79 23.96
N PHE A 29 10.02 -7.51 22.69
CA PHE A 29 9.37 -6.44 21.91
C PHE A 29 8.85 -6.90 20.55
N LEU A 30 8.65 -8.21 20.37
CA LEU A 30 7.84 -8.73 19.27
C LEU A 30 6.36 -8.47 19.59
N CYS A 31 5.74 -7.56 18.86
CA CYS A 31 4.30 -7.33 18.91
C CYS A 31 3.65 -7.88 17.64
N VAL A 32 2.69 -8.78 17.82
CA VAL A 32 1.85 -9.29 16.75
C VAL A 32 0.58 -8.47 16.73
N ILE A 33 0.28 -7.84 15.60
CA ILE A 33 -0.91 -7.03 15.39
C ILE A 33 -1.71 -7.71 14.29
N ASP A 34 -2.84 -8.31 14.64
CA ASP A 34 -3.71 -8.94 13.65
C ASP A 34 -4.20 -7.90 12.63
N PHE A 35 -4.34 -8.31 11.37
CA PHE A 35 -5.03 -7.46 10.38
C PHE A 35 -6.54 -7.40 10.67
N PRO A 36 -7.25 -6.36 10.17
CA PRO A 36 -8.68 -6.26 10.38
C PRO A 36 -9.39 -7.53 9.86
N PRO A 37 -10.34 -8.12 10.62
CA PRO A 37 -11.03 -9.34 10.21
C PRO A 37 -11.67 -9.23 8.83
N GLU A 38 -12.15 -8.03 8.46
CA GLU A 38 -12.76 -7.75 7.17
C GLU A 38 -11.76 -7.81 6.00
N ALA A 39 -10.46 -7.78 6.28
CA ALA A 39 -9.38 -7.85 5.31
C ALA A 39 -8.67 -9.21 5.30
N ARG A 40 -8.59 -9.87 6.46
CA ARG A 40 -7.85 -11.13 6.67
C ARG A 40 -8.31 -12.24 5.72
N ASP A 41 -9.61 -12.49 5.63
CA ASP A 41 -10.14 -13.64 4.89
C ASP A 41 -10.48 -13.35 3.42
N LYS A 42 -9.96 -12.25 2.86
CA LYS A 42 -10.25 -11.85 1.48
C LYS A 42 -9.05 -12.06 0.56
N PRO A 43 -9.19 -12.88 -0.50
CA PRO A 43 -8.17 -12.95 -1.54
C PRO A 43 -7.94 -11.56 -2.11
N CYS A 44 -6.70 -11.09 -2.03
CA CYS A 44 -6.31 -9.78 -2.53
C CYS A 44 -5.30 -9.92 -3.68
N LEU A 45 -5.39 -9.02 -4.65
CA LEU A 45 -4.44 -8.95 -5.76
C LEU A 45 -3.06 -8.50 -5.28
N THR A 46 -3.06 -7.53 -4.38
CA THR A 46 -1.87 -6.98 -3.74
C THR A 46 -2.28 -6.34 -2.42
N CYS A 47 -1.33 -6.24 -1.52
CA CYS A 47 -1.46 -5.45 -0.31
C CYS A 47 -0.16 -4.71 -0.02
N LYS A 48 -0.25 -3.64 0.79
CA LYS A 48 0.92 -2.88 1.21
C LYS A 48 0.70 -2.31 2.61
N LEU A 49 1.70 -2.52 3.45
CA LEU A 49 1.83 -1.81 4.72
C LEU A 49 2.80 -0.63 4.56
N GLY A 50 2.53 0.48 5.21
CA GLY A 50 3.42 1.64 5.25
C GLY A 50 2.97 2.68 6.26
N VAL A 51 3.72 3.78 6.35
CA VAL A 51 3.46 4.86 7.32
C VAL A 51 3.06 6.13 6.59
N CYS A 52 2.05 6.82 7.09
CA CYS A 52 1.61 8.13 6.62
C CYS A 52 1.32 9.02 7.83
N GLY A 53 1.96 10.19 7.92
CA GLY A 53 1.71 11.12 9.03
C GLY A 53 1.99 10.52 10.42
N GLY A 54 2.93 9.56 10.51
CA GLY A 54 3.25 8.84 11.75
C GLY A 54 2.31 7.67 12.07
N ARG A 55 1.21 7.49 11.33
CA ARG A 55 0.26 6.39 11.53
C ARG A 55 0.54 5.23 10.59
N LEU A 56 0.37 4.01 11.08
CA LEU A 56 0.53 2.80 10.27
C LEU A 56 -0.73 2.59 9.43
N ARG A 57 -0.54 2.39 8.13
CA ARG A 57 -1.61 2.12 7.17
C ARG A 57 -1.39 0.82 6.44
N PHE A 58 -2.50 0.16 6.19
CA PHE A 58 -2.59 -1.04 5.37
C PHE A 58 -3.48 -0.76 4.18
N ALA A 59 -3.01 -1.04 2.97
CA ALA A 59 -3.80 -0.98 1.75
C ALA A 59 -3.97 -2.38 1.19
N GLN A 60 -5.18 -2.71 0.77
CA GLN A 60 -5.51 -3.97 0.11
C GLN A 60 -6.25 -3.65 -1.17
N ILE A 61 -5.89 -4.34 -2.25
CA ILE A 61 -6.62 -4.30 -3.51
C ILE A 61 -7.28 -5.65 -3.73
N VAL A 62 -8.60 -5.65 -3.84
CA VAL A 62 -9.39 -6.84 -4.18
C VAL A 62 -9.97 -6.65 -5.58
N LEU A 63 -9.98 -7.69 -6.41
CA LEU A 63 -10.64 -7.63 -7.71
C LEU A 63 -12.10 -8.02 -7.56
N LEU A 64 -13.01 -7.13 -7.96
CA LEU A 64 -14.43 -7.43 -7.97
C LEU A 64 -14.80 -8.18 -9.26
N PRO A 65 -15.57 -9.28 -9.17
CA PRO A 65 -16.01 -10.03 -10.35
C PRO A 65 -17.01 -9.19 -11.17
N SER A 66 -16.64 -8.83 -12.40
CA SER A 66 -17.54 -8.17 -13.36
C SER A 66 -17.11 -8.47 -14.81
N ARG A 67 -17.76 -7.87 -15.82
CA ARG A 67 -17.31 -7.95 -17.24
C ARG A 67 -15.86 -7.47 -17.45
N TYR A 68 -15.38 -6.60 -16.56
CA TYR A 68 -13.98 -6.19 -16.42
C TYR A 68 -13.51 -6.45 -14.99
N LEU A 69 -12.20 -6.61 -14.77
CA LEU A 69 -11.65 -6.72 -13.41
C LEU A 69 -11.43 -5.31 -12.87
N TYR A 70 -12.29 -4.89 -11.94
CA TYR A 70 -12.18 -3.60 -11.26
C TYR A 70 -11.50 -3.78 -9.91
N PRO A 71 -10.39 -3.07 -9.63
CA PRO A 71 -9.80 -3.07 -8.30
C PRO A 71 -10.72 -2.29 -7.34
N CYS A 72 -11.08 -2.89 -6.22
CA CYS A 72 -11.57 -2.20 -5.05
C CYS A 72 -10.38 -1.95 -4.12
N ILE A 73 -10.10 -0.67 -3.86
CA ILE A 73 -9.04 -0.23 -2.96
C ILE A 73 -9.66 -0.05 -1.58
N SER A 74 -9.10 -0.74 -0.60
CA SER A 74 -9.44 -0.57 0.82
C SER A 74 -8.19 -0.13 1.57
N ILE A 75 -8.31 0.87 2.44
CA ILE A 75 -7.22 1.39 3.28
C ILE A 75 -7.69 1.41 4.72
N TRP A 76 -6.90 0.78 5.58
CA TRP A 76 -7.08 0.78 7.02
C TRP A 76 -5.94 1.54 7.67
N GLU A 77 -6.25 2.18 8.78
CA GLU A 77 -5.29 2.85 9.65
C GLU A 77 -5.33 2.18 11.02
N LEU A 78 -4.15 1.89 11.57
CA LEU A 78 -4.03 1.38 12.93
C LEU A 78 -4.24 2.55 13.90
N GLU A 79 -5.07 2.35 14.91
CA GLU A 79 -5.26 3.32 15.99
C GLU A 79 -3.95 3.59 16.74
N ASP A 80 -3.80 4.81 17.28
CA ASP A 80 -2.57 5.25 17.97
C ASP A 80 -2.17 4.32 19.12
N ASP A 81 -3.15 3.74 19.82
CA ASP A 81 -2.90 2.68 20.78
C ASP A 81 -2.74 1.33 20.07
N TYR A 82 -1.53 1.09 19.56
CA TYR A 82 -1.17 -0.18 18.90
C TYR A 82 -1.41 -1.41 19.79
N ARG A 83 -1.53 -1.25 21.12
CA ARG A 83 -1.81 -2.37 22.04
C ARG A 83 -3.24 -2.87 21.91
N THR A 84 -4.15 -2.02 21.45
CA THR A 84 -5.52 -2.44 21.11
C THR A 84 -5.55 -3.28 19.84
N GLY A 85 -4.53 -3.15 18.97
CA GLY A 85 -4.49 -3.80 17.67
C GLY A 85 -5.64 -3.40 16.74
N LYS A 86 -6.33 -2.29 17.04
CA LYS A 86 -7.57 -1.94 16.36
C LYS A 86 -7.29 -1.17 15.08
N TRP A 87 -7.90 -1.63 14.00
CA TRP A 87 -7.85 -1.01 12.68
C TRP A 87 -9.15 -0.28 12.38
N THR A 88 -9.04 0.90 11.78
CA THR A 88 -10.18 1.66 11.27
C THR A 88 -10.11 1.73 9.75
N LEU A 89 -11.20 1.35 9.07
CA LEU A 89 -11.32 1.50 7.62
C LEU A 89 -11.51 2.98 7.28
N VAL A 90 -10.51 3.60 6.68
CA VAL A 90 -10.52 5.04 6.34
C VAL A 90 -10.91 5.29 4.88
N HIS A 91 -10.76 4.28 4.02
CA HIS A 91 -11.16 4.38 2.62
C HIS A 91 -11.56 3.02 2.06
N GLN A 92 -12.66 2.97 1.30
CA GLN A 92 -13.02 1.82 0.50
C GLN A 92 -13.77 2.27 -0.75
N ARG A 93 -13.19 2.06 -1.93
CA ARG A 93 -13.82 2.46 -3.20
C ARG A 93 -13.27 1.69 -4.40
N VAL A 94 -14.08 1.58 -5.45
CA VAL A 94 -13.64 1.22 -6.80
C VAL A 94 -13.28 2.51 -7.54
N PRO A 95 -12.03 2.71 -7.97
CA PRO A 95 -11.63 3.94 -8.66
C PRO A 95 -12.49 4.18 -9.90
N THR A 96 -12.94 5.42 -10.09
CA THR A 96 -13.71 5.80 -11.28
C THR A 96 -12.82 5.97 -12.51
N ASP A 97 -11.55 6.30 -12.29
CA ASP A 97 -10.57 6.50 -13.35
C ASP A 97 -10.32 5.21 -14.15
N THR A 98 -10.41 5.33 -15.48
CA THR A 98 -10.23 4.22 -16.41
C THR A 98 -8.83 3.62 -16.39
N LEU A 99 -7.82 4.36 -15.90
CA LEU A 99 -6.46 3.88 -15.74
C LEU A 99 -6.39 2.66 -14.82
N PHE A 100 -7.26 2.54 -13.81
CA PHE A 100 -7.29 1.38 -12.92
C PHE A 100 -7.99 0.15 -13.51
N ARG A 101 -8.63 0.26 -14.68
CA ARG A 101 -9.31 -0.88 -15.32
C ARG A 101 -8.27 -1.91 -15.77
N VAL A 102 -8.45 -3.16 -15.32
CA VAL A 102 -7.62 -4.30 -15.70
C VAL A 102 -8.37 -5.14 -16.76
N PRO A 103 -7.85 -5.24 -18.00
CA PRO A 103 -8.43 -6.14 -19.01
C PRO A 103 -8.38 -7.59 -18.54
N THR A 104 -9.41 -8.39 -18.83
CA THR A 104 -9.55 -9.78 -18.39
C THR A 104 -8.47 -10.75 -18.92
N LEU A 105 -7.72 -10.37 -19.96
CA LEU A 105 -6.63 -11.14 -20.57
C LEU A 105 -5.22 -10.68 -20.07
N ALA A 106 -5.16 -10.17 -18.83
CA ALA A 106 -4.19 -9.17 -18.37
C ALA A 106 -2.69 -9.43 -18.58
N THR A 107 -2.04 -8.49 -19.27
CA THR A 107 -0.63 -8.09 -19.11
C THR A 107 -0.46 -6.86 -18.20
N LYS A 108 -1.56 -6.34 -17.63
CA LYS A 108 -1.60 -5.11 -16.81
C LYS A 108 -1.78 -5.44 -15.34
N TRP A 109 -0.95 -4.83 -14.50
CA TRP A 109 -0.84 -5.14 -13.07
C TRP A 109 -1.13 -3.86 -12.30
N VAL A 110 -1.90 -3.96 -11.22
CA VAL A 110 -2.12 -2.83 -10.30
C VAL A 110 -1.49 -3.22 -8.97
N SER A 111 -0.57 -2.41 -8.47
CA SER A 111 0.06 -2.60 -7.16
C SER A 111 0.14 -1.29 -6.39
N VAL A 112 -0.01 -1.35 -5.07
CA VAL A 112 0.29 -0.21 -4.18
C VAL A 112 1.80 -0.14 -4.01
N LEU A 113 2.41 1.00 -4.35
CA LEU A 113 3.84 1.21 -4.16
C LEU A 113 4.15 1.74 -2.77
N THR A 114 3.51 2.85 -2.40
CA THR A 114 3.76 3.54 -1.11
C THR A 114 2.65 4.53 -0.79
N PHE A 115 2.49 4.83 0.49
CA PHE A 115 1.70 5.97 0.96
C PHE A 115 2.53 7.25 0.87
N HIS A 116 1.86 8.41 0.75
CA HIS A 116 2.55 9.68 0.95
C HIS A 116 3.00 9.79 2.40
N PRO A 117 4.22 10.28 2.67
CA PRO A 117 4.70 10.42 4.04
C PRO A 117 3.92 11.45 4.90
N TYR A 118 3.13 12.33 4.28
CA TYR A 118 2.60 13.55 4.92
C TYR A 118 1.16 13.87 4.50
N ASN A 119 0.82 13.74 3.22
CA ASN A 119 -0.54 13.97 2.73
C ASN A 119 -1.34 12.65 2.75
N GLU A 120 -2.21 12.50 3.73
CA GLU A 120 -3.01 11.30 3.90
C GLU A 120 -3.97 10.96 2.77
N ASP A 121 -4.27 11.92 1.92
CA ASP A 121 -5.18 11.72 0.79
C ASP A 121 -4.44 11.11 -0.41
N LEU A 122 -3.11 11.03 -0.39
CA LEU A 122 -2.32 10.63 -1.54
C LEU A 122 -1.65 9.27 -1.35
N ILE A 123 -1.77 8.43 -2.37
CA ILE A 123 -1.19 7.10 -2.45
C ILE A 123 -0.60 6.90 -3.84
N CYS A 124 0.56 6.23 -3.89
CA CYS A 124 1.26 5.95 -5.13
C CYS A 124 0.99 4.50 -5.56
N PHE A 125 0.55 4.33 -6.80
CA PHE A 125 0.32 3.04 -7.44
C PHE A 125 1.27 2.82 -8.60
N LEU A 126 1.57 1.54 -8.85
CA LEU A 126 2.07 1.07 -10.14
C LEU A 126 0.88 0.48 -10.88
N VAL A 127 0.56 1.05 -12.04
CA VAL A 127 -0.53 0.59 -12.91
C VAL A 127 0.04 0.30 -14.29
N GLY A 128 0.21 -0.98 -14.61
CA GLY A 128 0.98 -1.40 -15.78
C GLY A 128 2.42 -0.93 -15.66
N LYS A 129 2.79 0.10 -16.44
CA LYS A 129 4.11 0.75 -16.39
C LYS A 129 4.05 2.18 -15.84
N ASP A 130 2.89 2.64 -15.40
CA ASP A 130 2.69 4.02 -14.96
C ASP A 130 2.76 4.12 -13.44
N HIS A 131 3.54 5.08 -12.95
CA HIS A 131 3.46 5.54 -11.57
C HIS A 131 2.35 6.56 -11.47
N ILE A 132 1.35 6.26 -10.64
CA ILE A 132 0.16 7.09 -10.49
C ILE A 132 0.10 7.60 -9.05
N VAL A 133 0.05 8.91 -8.88
CA VAL A 133 -0.34 9.54 -7.62
C VAL A 133 -1.85 9.72 -7.65
N TYR A 134 -2.54 9.00 -6.78
CA TYR A 134 -3.99 8.98 -6.71
C TYR A 134 -4.47 9.58 -5.39
N ASN A 135 -5.51 10.40 -5.48
CA ASN A 135 -6.17 11.05 -4.36
C ASN A 135 -7.39 10.25 -3.93
N ILE A 136 -7.34 9.67 -2.72
CA ILE A 136 -8.37 8.76 -2.20
C ILE A 136 -9.65 9.51 -1.79
N GLN A 137 -9.57 10.79 -1.42
CA GLN A 137 -10.75 11.57 -1.07
C GLN A 137 -11.51 12.00 -2.31
N THR A 138 -10.79 12.55 -3.28
CA THR A 138 -11.40 13.10 -4.50
C THR A 138 -11.66 12.04 -5.57
N ASP A 139 -11.08 10.84 -5.44
CA ASP A 139 -11.10 9.77 -6.44
C ASP A 139 -10.58 10.24 -7.80
N LYS A 140 -9.41 10.89 -7.77
CA LYS A 140 -8.75 11.44 -8.96
C LYS A 140 -7.29 11.07 -9.03
N VAL A 141 -6.80 10.90 -10.25
CA VAL A 141 -5.37 10.84 -10.53
C VAL A 141 -4.81 12.25 -10.57
N GLU A 142 -3.90 12.56 -9.64
CA GLU A 142 -3.23 13.85 -9.53
C GLU A 142 -2.03 13.95 -10.48
N SER A 143 -1.31 12.83 -10.68
CA SER A 143 -0.27 12.75 -11.69
C SER A 143 -0.04 11.31 -12.15
N SER A 144 0.43 11.16 -13.38
CA SER A 144 0.81 9.88 -13.98
C SER A 144 2.13 10.05 -14.73
N THR A 145 3.11 9.22 -14.39
CA THR A 145 4.44 9.23 -15.02
C THR A 145 4.75 7.86 -15.59
N LEU A 146 5.03 7.80 -16.89
CA LEU A 146 5.44 6.57 -17.57
C LEU A 146 6.85 6.17 -17.12
N THR A 147 7.01 4.91 -16.75
CA THR A 147 8.30 4.38 -16.31
C THR A 147 9.07 3.80 -17.49
N SER A 148 9.97 4.58 -18.09
CA SER A 148 11.00 4.05 -18.99
C SER A 148 12.30 3.67 -18.25
N LEU A 149 12.44 4.08 -16.98
CA LEU A 149 13.73 4.12 -16.27
C LEU A 149 13.94 3.01 -15.22
N PHE A 150 12.92 2.26 -14.83
CA PHE A 150 13.07 1.20 -13.84
C PHE A 150 13.02 -0.16 -14.52
N LYS A 151 14.18 -0.83 -14.59
CA LYS A 151 14.23 -2.28 -14.85
C LYS A 151 13.36 -2.97 -13.82
N GLU A 152 12.50 -3.85 -14.30
CA GLU A 152 11.57 -4.70 -13.55
C GLU A 152 12.16 -5.16 -12.21
N SER A 153 11.84 -4.46 -11.12
CA SER A 153 12.06 -4.95 -9.76
C SER A 153 10.69 -5.21 -9.15
N LEU A 154 10.05 -6.26 -9.66
CA LEU A 154 8.71 -6.69 -9.23
C LEU A 154 8.69 -7.38 -7.85
N TYR A 155 9.78 -7.34 -7.08
CA TYR A 155 9.92 -8.15 -5.86
C TYR A 155 10.71 -7.43 -4.77
N VAL A 156 10.26 -6.26 -4.33
CA VAL A 156 10.86 -5.61 -3.15
C VAL A 156 9.77 -5.32 -2.11
N ASN A 157 9.52 -6.34 -1.27
CA ASN A 157 8.68 -6.24 -0.07
C ASN A 157 9.39 -5.54 1.10
N VAL A 158 10.65 -5.15 0.93
CA VAL A 158 11.43 -4.38 1.91
C VAL A 158 11.86 -3.07 1.28
N VAL A 159 11.02 -2.05 1.41
CA VAL A 159 11.33 -0.71 0.93
C VAL A 159 11.86 0.11 2.11
N PRO A 160 13.10 0.62 2.07
CA PRO A 160 13.65 1.38 3.19
C PRO A 160 12.87 2.69 3.40
N ILE A 161 12.44 2.90 4.64
CA ILE A 161 11.71 4.08 5.16
C ILE A 161 12.48 5.40 4.91
N THR A 162 13.77 5.33 4.57
CA THR A 162 14.69 6.48 4.50
C THR A 162 15.06 6.93 3.08
N ARG A 163 14.59 6.27 2.02
CA ARG A 163 14.75 6.82 0.66
C ARG A 163 13.47 7.54 0.24
N ASN A 164 13.59 8.78 -0.17
CA ASN A 164 12.48 9.60 -0.65
C ASN A 164 11.95 9.02 -1.97
N TRP A 165 10.97 8.11 -1.90
CA TRP A 165 10.20 7.65 -3.07
C TRP A 165 9.11 8.65 -3.47
N TRP A 166 8.87 9.66 -2.63
CA TRP A 166 8.14 10.84 -3.04
C TRP A 166 9.02 11.66 -3.98
N PRO A 167 8.53 12.11 -5.15
CA PRO A 167 9.27 13.05 -5.98
C PRO A 167 9.58 14.25 -5.11
N THR A 168 10.83 14.35 -4.67
CA THR A 168 11.28 15.49 -3.88
C THR A 168 11.36 16.63 -4.88
N PRO A 169 10.61 17.73 -4.72
CA PRO A 169 10.76 18.88 -5.59
C PRO A 169 12.21 19.35 -5.48
N VAL A 170 12.99 19.20 -6.54
CA VAL A 170 14.31 19.81 -6.62
C VAL A 170 14.04 21.31 -6.75
N ARG A 171 14.19 22.05 -5.66
CA ARG A 171 14.28 23.51 -5.76
C ARG A 171 15.50 23.81 -6.62
N LEU A 172 15.26 24.18 -7.88
CA LEU A 172 16.27 24.90 -8.65
C LEU A 172 16.39 26.28 -8.01
N SER A 173 17.43 26.47 -7.20
CA SER A 173 17.84 27.80 -6.78
C SER A 173 18.29 28.56 -8.02
N LEU A 174 17.53 29.61 -8.38
CA LEU A 174 18.02 30.74 -9.16
C LEU A 174 18.84 31.66 -8.25
#